data_AF-A0A8J7ZMM8-F1
#
_entry.id   AF-A0A8J7ZMM8-F1
#
_cell.length_a   1.000
_cell.length_b   1.000
_cell.length_c   1.000
_cell.angle_alpha   90.00
_cell.angle_beta   90.00
_cell.angle_gamma   90.00
#
_symmetry.space_group_name_H-M   'P 1'
#
loop_
_entity.id
_entity.type
_entity.pdbx_description
1 polymer ?
#
loop_
_entity_poly.entity_id
_entity_poly.type
_entity_poly.pdbx_seq_one_letter_code
_entity_poly.pdbx_strand_id
1 'polypeptide(L)'
;MQYCPECGTRVQPDVTYCHGCGEDLREYRDWAASAAVDTDDAADAGTDAGANEPSERPSDDADPDDDSTADPRPTDPASSPGAASDSTPSGSREYGTGRRAGGRSGEASTASQPAWGDEDSPAPDERPQGGPEERSPAASHEPAPAAPDRPVVDSGPSLSDRVTALPLKRSAAVGAGLAVVSYVATYIAFLVDALVVHGGDHSLGPTNLLPLTDVAQGSAQQMWELVGWLFYAGHNVPIERPTAGGGEVVAVLGEEYWTQFTVPPLVTSELYTLVPFAVIVAGGALYARSHGDATLDGGRNDFALLGASVLVGYAAVGAVGTSLFAVAEGGASTGPPLVDAVLWTSLFAGVAGAVGGVVARRFGEDAAPSGAVAGDEATGDRAAGDAPTDEADGVVDDSPADVEGTDVAAVGTDDGAAGDETEGELASAAGTPDASPDDRP
;
A
#
# COMPACT_ATOMS: atom_id res chain seq x y z
N MET A 1 -27.51 29.95 -0.27
CA MET A 1 -26.11 30.11 -0.73
C MET A 1 -25.77 28.87 -1.54
N GLN A 2 -25.15 29.01 -2.70
CA GLN A 2 -24.84 27.89 -3.60
C GLN A 2 -23.32 27.70 -3.67
N TYR A 3 -22.86 26.47 -3.88
CA TYR A 3 -21.46 26.16 -4.15
C TYR A 3 -21.30 25.91 -5.64
N CYS A 4 -20.17 26.30 -6.23
CA CYS A 4 -19.88 26.00 -7.63
C CYS A 4 -19.66 24.49 -7.78
N PRO A 5 -20.36 23.81 -8.70
CA PRO A 5 -20.27 22.35 -8.85
C PRO A 5 -18.88 21.89 -9.30
N GLU A 6 -18.14 22.71 -10.05
CA GLU A 6 -16.83 22.34 -10.58
C GLU A 6 -15.69 22.46 -9.57
N CYS A 7 -15.76 23.41 -8.62
CA CYS A 7 -14.62 23.69 -7.73
C CYS A 7 -14.99 23.85 -6.26
N GLY A 8 -16.26 23.62 -5.88
CA GLY A 8 -16.73 23.74 -4.49
C GLY A 8 -16.66 25.15 -3.89
N THR A 9 -16.26 26.16 -4.66
CA THR A 9 -16.13 27.53 -4.14
C THR A 9 -17.51 28.11 -3.86
N ARG A 10 -17.70 28.73 -2.69
CA ARG A 10 -18.96 29.34 -2.28
C ARG A 10 -19.28 30.55 -3.17
N VAL A 11 -20.39 30.52 -3.91
CA VAL A 11 -20.78 31.57 -4.84
C VAL A 11 -22.03 32.32 -4.39
N GLN A 12 -22.05 33.62 -4.65
CA GLN A 12 -23.24 34.44 -4.44
C GLN A 12 -24.30 34.09 -5.50
N PRO A 13 -25.60 34.14 -5.16
CA PRO A 13 -26.67 33.68 -6.06
C PRO A 13 -26.83 34.54 -7.34
N ASP A 14 -26.18 35.70 -7.42
CA ASP A 14 -26.27 36.66 -8.52
C ASP A 14 -25.04 36.70 -9.43
N VAL A 15 -23.93 36.04 -9.09
CA VAL A 15 -22.73 36.04 -9.95
C VAL A 15 -22.92 35.13 -11.17
N THR A 16 -22.46 35.58 -12.32
CA THR A 16 -22.53 34.80 -13.57
C THR A 16 -21.41 33.76 -13.66
N TYR A 17 -20.24 34.10 -13.14
CA TYR A 17 -19.05 33.27 -13.21
C TYR A 17 -18.59 32.88 -11.82
N CYS A 18 -18.06 31.67 -11.67
CA CYS A 18 -17.38 31.28 -10.46
C CYS A 18 -16.05 32.02 -10.33
N HIS A 19 -15.82 32.71 -9.21
CA HIS A 19 -14.55 33.40 -8.98
C HIS A 19 -13.38 32.46 -8.66
N GLY A 20 -13.67 31.19 -8.32
CA GLY A 20 -12.64 30.17 -8.05
C GLY A 20 -12.04 29.60 -9.33
N CYS A 21 -12.89 29.14 -10.26
CA CYS A 21 -12.45 28.43 -11.47
C CYS A 21 -12.78 29.14 -12.79
N GLY A 22 -13.59 30.20 -12.79
CA GLY A 22 -14.00 30.91 -14.00
C GLY A 22 -15.20 30.30 -14.75
N GLU A 23 -15.77 29.20 -14.26
CA GLU A 23 -16.89 28.50 -14.90
C GLU A 23 -18.15 29.38 -15.01
N ASP A 24 -18.89 29.26 -16.12
CA ASP A 24 -20.17 29.95 -16.33
C ASP A 24 -21.29 29.20 -15.59
N LEU A 25 -21.91 29.88 -14.61
CA LEU A 25 -22.94 29.28 -13.76
C LEU A 25 -24.36 29.46 -14.32
N ARG A 26 -24.53 30.06 -15.50
CA ARG A 26 -25.86 30.25 -16.11
C ARG A 26 -26.52 28.92 -16.44
N GLU A 27 -25.79 28.02 -17.08
CA GLU A 27 -26.33 26.74 -17.54
C GLU A 27 -26.82 25.86 -16.36
N TYR A 28 -26.06 25.84 -15.26
CA TYR A 28 -26.47 25.14 -14.04
C TYR A 28 -27.70 25.75 -13.37
N ARG A 29 -27.89 27.08 -13.46
CA ARG A 29 -29.08 27.74 -12.91
C ARG A 29 -30.31 27.45 -13.75
N ASP A 30 -30.19 27.45 -15.07
CA ASP A 30 -31.29 27.13 -15.96
C ASP A 30 -31.74 25.68 -15.75
N TRP A 31 -30.78 24.75 -15.57
CA TRP A 31 -31.07 23.37 -15.19
C TRP A 31 -31.74 23.25 -13.82
N ALA A 32 -31.20 23.90 -12.78
CA ALA A 32 -31.78 23.85 -11.44
C ALA A 32 -33.17 24.49 -11.36
N ALA A 33 -33.41 25.55 -12.15
CA ALA A 33 -34.73 26.17 -12.28
C ALA A 33 -35.72 25.22 -12.97
N SER A 34 -35.29 24.48 -13.99
CA SER A 34 -36.15 23.48 -14.65
C SER A 34 -36.51 22.31 -13.73
N ALA A 35 -35.57 21.84 -12.91
CA ALA A 35 -35.80 20.74 -11.96
C ALA A 35 -36.75 21.10 -10.81
N ALA A 36 -36.90 22.39 -10.48
CA ALA A 36 -37.81 22.85 -9.42
C ALA A 36 -39.27 22.96 -9.88
N VAL A 37 -39.52 23.04 -11.19
CA VAL A 37 -40.89 23.15 -11.74
C VAL A 37 -41.58 21.78 -11.75
N ASP A 38 -40.83 20.70 -11.93
CA ASP A 38 -41.40 19.34 -12.04
C ASP A 38 -41.89 18.77 -10.69
N THR A 39 -41.53 19.37 -9.56
CA THR A 39 -41.95 18.86 -8.23
C THR A 39 -43.34 19.29 -7.79
N ASP A 40 -43.93 20.33 -8.41
CA ASP A 40 -45.24 20.84 -8.01
C ASP A 40 -46.42 20.05 -8.64
N ASP A 41 -46.19 19.34 -9.75
CA ASP A 41 -47.22 18.52 -10.42
C ASP A 41 -47.42 17.13 -9.78
N ALA A 42 -46.52 16.68 -8.90
CA ALA A 42 -46.62 15.38 -8.24
C ALA A 42 -47.47 15.37 -6.96
N ALA A 43 -47.91 16.54 -6.47
CA ALA A 43 -48.61 16.66 -5.18
C ALA A 43 -50.16 16.59 -5.27
N ASP A 44 -50.75 16.52 -6.48
CA ASP A 44 -52.21 16.55 -6.67
C ASP A 44 -52.83 15.20 -7.11
N ALA A 45 -52.06 14.09 -7.04
CA ALA A 45 -52.61 12.74 -7.24
C ALA A 45 -53.23 12.20 -5.94
N GLY A 46 -54.43 12.71 -5.64
CA GLY A 46 -55.23 12.40 -4.47
C GLY A 46 -55.61 10.92 -4.30
N THR A 47 -55.57 10.52 -3.03
CA THR A 47 -56.37 9.46 -2.41
C THR A 47 -57.85 9.58 -2.75
N ASP A 48 -58.38 8.61 -3.51
CA ASP A 48 -59.80 8.23 -3.47
C ASP A 48 -59.91 6.70 -3.54
N ALA A 49 -59.97 6.07 -2.37
CA ALA A 49 -60.31 4.67 -2.19
C ALA A 49 -61.80 4.59 -1.80
N GLY A 50 -62.67 4.40 -2.79
CA GLY A 50 -64.10 4.16 -2.61
C GLY A 50 -64.55 2.96 -3.43
N ALA A 51 -64.99 1.92 -2.75
CA ALA A 51 -65.51 0.67 -3.30
C ALA A 51 -66.68 0.88 -4.28
N ASN A 52 -66.69 0.13 -5.40
CA ASN A 52 -67.85 -0.66 -5.84
C ASN A 52 -67.54 -1.55 -7.07
N GLU A 53 -68.29 -2.65 -7.09
CA GLU A 53 -68.32 -3.82 -7.97
C GLU A 53 -68.53 -3.57 -9.49
N PRO A 54 -68.40 -4.64 -10.32
CA PRO A 54 -68.18 -4.54 -11.76
C PRO A 54 -69.47 -4.66 -12.59
N SER A 55 -69.60 -3.83 -13.62
CA SER A 55 -70.57 -4.00 -14.69
C SER A 55 -70.04 -3.48 -16.03
N GLU A 56 -69.99 -4.39 -17.00
CA GLU A 56 -70.44 -4.23 -18.40
C GLU A 56 -69.83 -3.12 -19.30
N ARG A 57 -69.06 -3.58 -20.32
CA ARG A 57 -69.06 -3.22 -21.76
C ARG A 57 -70.08 -2.16 -22.27
N PRO A 58 -69.95 -1.58 -23.50
CA PRO A 58 -68.85 -1.54 -24.49
C PRO A 58 -68.67 -0.15 -25.18
N SER A 59 -67.84 -0.13 -26.23
CA SER A 59 -68.08 0.60 -27.50
C SER A 59 -67.75 2.09 -27.66
N ASP A 60 -66.97 2.31 -28.73
CA ASP A 60 -67.20 3.25 -29.83
C ASP A 60 -66.68 4.70 -29.77
N ASP A 61 -65.84 4.97 -30.78
CA ASP A 61 -65.84 6.11 -31.71
C ASP A 61 -65.09 7.43 -31.42
N ALA A 62 -64.46 7.88 -32.51
CA ALA A 62 -64.14 9.25 -32.95
C ALA A 62 -62.82 9.90 -32.49
N ASP A 63 -61.74 9.72 -33.28
CA ASP A 63 -61.29 10.60 -34.40
C ASP A 63 -61.45 12.16 -34.24
N PRO A 64 -60.79 13.01 -35.06
CA PRO A 64 -59.40 13.50 -34.95
C PRO A 64 -59.31 15.06 -35.03
N ASP A 65 -58.10 15.56 -35.31
CA ASP A 65 -57.75 16.90 -35.84
C ASP A 65 -57.76 18.11 -34.87
N ASP A 66 -56.57 18.66 -34.60
CA ASP A 66 -56.42 20.11 -34.69
C ASP A 66 -55.04 20.49 -35.26
N ASP A 67 -55.13 21.25 -36.33
CA ASP A 67 -54.11 21.72 -37.25
C ASP A 67 -53.95 23.22 -36.98
N SER A 68 -52.75 23.69 -36.64
CA SER A 68 -52.44 25.13 -36.67
C SER A 68 -50.95 25.39 -36.77
N THR A 69 -50.54 25.52 -38.03
CA THR A 69 -49.45 26.34 -38.56
C THR A 69 -49.35 27.74 -37.94
N ALA A 70 -48.12 28.25 -37.72
CA ALA A 70 -47.58 29.48 -38.34
C ALA A 70 -46.39 30.11 -37.57
N ASP A 71 -45.25 30.17 -38.26
CA ASP A 71 -44.13 31.13 -38.09
C ASP A 71 -44.65 32.59 -38.33
N PRO A 72 -44.07 33.69 -37.79
CA PRO A 72 -42.76 34.17 -38.28
C PRO A 72 -41.86 34.92 -37.27
N ARG A 73 -40.53 34.74 -37.43
CA ARG A 73 -39.46 35.75 -37.18
C ARG A 73 -39.82 37.15 -37.73
N PRO A 74 -39.32 38.31 -37.21
CA PRO A 74 -37.90 38.68 -37.40
C PRO A 74 -37.26 39.78 -36.48
N THR A 75 -35.98 40.04 -36.80
CA THR A 75 -35.15 41.27 -36.63
C THR A 75 -34.39 41.56 -35.33
N ASP A 76 -33.06 41.44 -35.44
CA ASP A 76 -32.04 42.29 -34.79
C ASP A 76 -32.20 43.78 -35.14
N PRO A 77 -31.67 44.69 -34.29
CA PRO A 77 -30.47 45.40 -34.75
C PRO A 77 -29.39 45.64 -33.68
N ALA A 78 -28.20 45.87 -34.20
CA ALA A 78 -26.92 46.08 -33.53
C ALA A 78 -26.73 47.45 -32.83
N SER A 79 -25.69 47.49 -31.99
CA SER A 79 -24.75 48.60 -31.70
C SER A 79 -25.03 49.52 -30.50
N SER A 80 -24.16 49.47 -29.48
CA SER A 80 -23.30 50.62 -29.10
C SER A 80 -22.20 50.26 -28.10
N PRO A 81 -21.02 50.90 -28.17
CA PRO A 81 -19.85 50.64 -27.34
C PRO A 81 -19.68 51.66 -26.20
N GLY A 82 -18.89 51.28 -25.18
CA GLY A 82 -18.11 52.22 -24.38
C GLY A 82 -18.40 52.22 -22.89
N ALA A 83 -17.41 51.84 -22.08
CA ALA A 83 -16.86 52.66 -21.01
C ALA A 83 -15.75 51.88 -20.28
N ALA A 84 -14.51 52.36 -20.46
CA ALA A 84 -13.42 52.08 -19.54
C ALA A 84 -13.73 52.70 -18.17
N SER A 85 -13.37 52.03 -17.09
CA SER A 85 -13.30 52.62 -15.76
C SER A 85 -12.18 51.93 -14.97
N ASP A 86 -11.00 52.52 -15.10
CA ASP A 86 -9.94 52.46 -14.09
C ASP A 86 -10.52 52.82 -12.71
N SER A 87 -10.30 51.97 -11.72
CA SER A 87 -10.30 52.39 -10.31
C SER A 87 -9.51 51.42 -9.45
N THR A 88 -8.21 51.71 -9.34
CA THR A 88 -7.39 51.37 -8.17
C THR A 88 -7.72 52.34 -7.04
N PRO A 89 -7.92 51.84 -5.81
CA PRO A 89 -7.29 52.47 -4.65
C PRO A 89 -6.66 51.39 -3.74
N SER A 90 -5.34 51.33 -3.63
CA SER A 90 -4.58 51.91 -2.50
C SER A 90 -5.34 51.88 -1.16
N GLY A 91 -5.04 50.87 -0.35
CA GLY A 91 -5.56 50.70 1.00
C GLY A 91 -4.56 49.98 1.88
N SER A 92 -3.45 50.65 2.18
CA SER A 92 -2.50 50.27 3.23
C SER A 92 -3.20 50.21 4.59
N ARG A 93 -3.14 49.04 5.25
CA ARG A 93 -3.30 48.94 6.70
C ARG A 93 -2.10 48.21 7.28
N GLU A 94 -1.11 49.03 7.60
CA GLU A 94 -0.21 48.86 8.73
C GLU A 94 -0.99 48.40 9.97
N TYR A 95 -0.66 47.23 10.50
CA TYR A 95 -0.84 46.96 11.93
C TYR A 95 0.49 46.50 12.51
N GLY A 96 0.92 47.27 13.51
CA GLY A 96 2.24 47.27 14.12
C GLY A 96 2.73 45.93 14.62
N THR A 97 3.98 45.64 14.26
CA THR A 97 4.84 44.68 14.93
C THR A 97 5.47 45.34 16.17
N GLY A 98 4.97 44.94 17.35
CA GLY A 98 5.49 45.33 18.66
C GLY A 98 6.43 44.28 19.24
N ARG A 99 7.72 44.63 19.28
CA ARG A 99 8.90 44.03 19.97
C ARG A 99 8.67 43.12 21.19
N ARG A 100 9.45 42.01 21.23
CA ARG A 100 10.52 41.67 22.23
C ARG A 100 11.40 40.59 21.57
N ALA A 101 12.60 40.83 21.07
CA ALA A 101 13.83 41.34 21.68
C ALA A 101 14.32 40.48 22.87
N GLY A 102 14.86 39.31 22.56
CA GLY A 102 15.72 38.51 23.45
C GLY A 102 16.88 37.96 22.61
N GLY A 103 17.99 38.69 22.59
CA GLY A 103 19.19 38.32 21.84
C GLY A 103 20.04 37.29 22.58
N ARG A 104 20.64 36.37 21.82
CA ARG A 104 21.97 35.83 22.11
C ARG A 104 22.71 35.64 20.79
N SER A 105 23.71 36.50 20.62
CA SER A 105 24.74 36.52 19.60
C SER A 105 25.92 35.64 20.02
N GLY A 106 26.61 35.08 19.03
CA GLY A 106 27.93 34.41 19.14
C GLY A 106 27.79 32.89 18.96
N GLU A 107 28.46 32.21 18.05
CA GLU A 107 29.74 32.49 17.40
C GLU A 107 29.75 31.88 15.98
N ALA A 108 30.40 32.61 15.08
CA ALA A 108 30.82 32.13 13.78
C ALA A 108 31.94 31.09 13.97
N SER A 109 31.84 29.96 13.27
CA SER A 109 33.00 29.11 12.99
C SER A 109 32.96 28.71 11.53
N THR A 110 33.98 29.22 10.87
CA THR A 110 34.30 29.14 9.46
C THR A 110 34.49 27.71 8.98
N ALA A 111 33.91 27.45 7.81
CA ALA A 111 34.15 26.27 6.99
C ALA A 111 35.66 26.04 6.75
N SER A 112 36.10 24.82 6.98
CA SER A 112 37.39 24.31 6.52
C SER A 112 37.11 23.18 5.53
N GLN A 113 37.32 23.47 4.24
CA GLN A 113 37.42 22.48 3.18
C GLN A 113 38.76 21.74 3.32
N PRO A 114 38.83 20.40 3.18
CA PRO A 114 40.07 19.74 2.80
C PRO A 114 40.17 19.73 1.27
N ALA A 115 41.17 20.44 0.77
CA ALA A 115 41.65 20.37 -0.60
C ALA A 115 42.28 18.99 -0.86
N TRP A 116 41.79 18.28 -1.88
CA TRP A 116 42.46 17.12 -2.44
C TRP A 116 43.62 17.62 -3.30
N GLY A 117 44.83 17.44 -2.79
CA GLY A 117 46.07 17.69 -3.52
C GLY A 117 46.42 16.50 -4.39
N ASP A 118 46.61 16.78 -5.68
CA ASP A 118 47.36 15.99 -6.63
C ASP A 118 48.81 15.78 -6.13
N GLU A 119 49.23 14.53 -5.98
CA GLU A 119 50.65 14.16 -5.93
C GLU A 119 50.94 13.16 -7.04
N ASP A 120 51.21 13.71 -8.22
CA ASP A 120 52.17 13.16 -9.16
C ASP A 120 53.49 12.90 -8.42
N SER A 121 54.00 11.67 -8.50
CA SER A 121 55.44 11.45 -8.32
C SER A 121 55.98 10.34 -9.22
N PRO A 122 57.17 10.55 -9.80
CA PRO A 122 57.62 9.86 -10.99
C PRO A 122 58.56 8.68 -10.66
N ALA A 123 58.66 7.77 -11.62
CA ALA A 123 59.76 6.81 -11.71
C ALA A 123 61.13 7.51 -11.77
N PRO A 124 62.19 6.82 -11.30
CA PRO A 124 63.34 6.69 -12.19
C PRO A 124 64.05 5.32 -12.13
N ASP A 125 64.40 4.87 -13.33
CA ASP A 125 65.70 4.39 -13.83
C ASP A 125 66.54 3.32 -13.11
N GLU A 126 66.71 2.22 -13.85
CA GLU A 126 67.96 1.56 -14.28
C GLU A 126 69.28 1.73 -13.48
N ARG A 127 69.79 0.56 -13.00
CA ARG A 127 71.16 -0.06 -13.10
C ARG A 127 72.42 0.80 -12.79
N PRO A 128 73.61 0.26 -12.35
CA PRO A 128 74.18 -1.08 -12.63
C PRO A 128 75.08 -1.73 -11.51
N GLN A 129 75.47 -2.99 -11.79
CA GLN A 129 76.76 -3.69 -11.52
C GLN A 129 77.72 -3.29 -10.36
N GLY A 130 78.24 -4.31 -9.66
CA GLY A 130 79.65 -4.36 -9.22
C GLY A 130 79.89 -4.80 -7.77
N GLY A 131 80.70 -5.85 -7.56
CA GLY A 131 81.14 -6.37 -6.24
C GLY A 131 82.03 -5.41 -5.42
N PRO A 132 82.59 -5.82 -4.27
CA PRO A 132 83.40 -7.04 -4.15
C PRO A 132 83.07 -7.93 -2.93
N GLU A 133 83.64 -9.13 -2.97
CA GLU A 133 83.71 -10.10 -1.87
C GLU A 133 84.31 -9.49 -0.60
N GLU A 134 83.50 -9.32 0.45
CA GLU A 134 84.01 -9.24 1.82
C GLU A 134 83.76 -10.56 2.54
N ARG A 135 84.85 -11.33 2.68
CA ARG A 135 84.96 -12.44 3.63
C ARG A 135 84.71 -11.91 5.05
N SER A 136 83.49 -12.08 5.55
CA SER A 136 83.22 -11.99 6.98
C SER A 136 83.50 -13.35 7.65
N PRO A 137 84.19 -13.34 8.81
CA PRO A 137 84.64 -14.55 9.48
C PRO A 137 83.47 -15.35 10.04
N ALA A 138 83.63 -16.68 10.01
CA ALA A 138 82.76 -17.66 10.62
C ALA A 138 82.53 -17.35 12.12
N ALA A 139 81.48 -16.59 12.41
CA ALA A 139 80.85 -16.58 13.72
C ALA A 139 79.86 -17.74 13.74
N SER A 140 80.12 -18.69 14.62
CA SER A 140 79.24 -19.78 15.02
C SER A 140 77.80 -19.29 15.15
N HIS A 141 76.97 -19.61 14.14
CA HIS A 141 75.51 -19.53 14.22
C HIS A 141 75.06 -20.58 15.24
N GLU A 142 74.90 -20.14 16.48
CA GLU A 142 74.01 -20.82 17.42
C GLU A 142 72.59 -20.63 16.85
N PRO A 143 71.84 -21.69 16.52
CA PRO A 143 70.51 -21.56 15.97
C PRO A 143 69.64 -20.81 16.98
N ALA A 144 69.25 -19.57 16.65
CA ALA A 144 68.32 -18.79 17.44
C ALA A 144 67.06 -19.66 17.68
N PRO A 145 66.57 -19.75 18.93
CA PRO A 145 65.38 -20.54 19.24
C PRO A 145 64.25 -20.06 18.34
N ALA A 146 63.66 -20.99 17.58
CA ALA A 146 62.54 -20.73 16.69
C ALA A 146 61.55 -19.82 17.40
N ALA A 147 61.34 -18.61 16.87
CA ALA A 147 60.36 -17.69 17.40
C ALA A 147 59.03 -18.47 17.47
N PRO A 148 58.33 -18.47 18.61
CA PRO A 148 57.08 -19.21 18.73
C PRO A 148 56.17 -18.76 17.59
N ASP A 149 55.73 -19.72 16.78
CA ASP A 149 54.78 -19.51 15.70
C ASP A 149 53.65 -18.67 16.25
N ARG A 150 53.63 -17.38 15.90
CA ARG A 150 52.55 -16.50 16.31
C ARG A 150 51.31 -17.13 15.69
N PRO A 151 50.29 -17.48 16.48
CA PRO A 151 49.08 -18.05 15.93
C PRO A 151 48.61 -17.08 14.86
N VAL A 152 48.59 -17.55 13.61
CA VAL A 152 47.97 -16.81 12.52
C VAL A 152 46.55 -16.58 13.00
N VAL A 153 46.23 -15.33 13.34
CA VAL A 153 44.89 -14.93 13.71
C VAL A 153 44.08 -15.14 12.44
N ASP A 154 43.42 -16.29 12.37
CA ASP A 154 42.55 -16.65 11.28
C ASP A 154 41.42 -15.62 11.29
N SER A 155 41.62 -14.58 10.48
CA SER A 155 40.71 -13.47 10.34
C SER A 155 39.61 -14.04 9.47
N GLY A 156 38.65 -14.70 10.13
CA GLY A 156 37.53 -15.33 9.44
C GLY A 156 36.88 -14.37 8.44
N PRO A 157 36.07 -14.90 7.51
CA PRO A 157 35.55 -14.14 6.38
C PRO A 157 34.93 -12.84 6.84
N SER A 158 35.33 -11.75 6.15
CA SER A 158 34.93 -10.40 6.47
C SER A 158 33.40 -10.27 6.44
N LEU A 159 32.84 -9.30 7.17
CA LEU A 159 31.39 -9.06 7.14
C LEU A 159 30.89 -8.82 5.71
N SER A 160 31.68 -8.17 4.84
CA SER A 160 31.32 -7.99 3.44
C SER A 160 31.25 -9.32 2.68
N ASP A 161 32.19 -10.25 2.89
CA ASP A 161 32.16 -11.57 2.23
C ASP A 161 30.91 -12.35 2.64
N ARG A 162 30.53 -12.26 3.93
CA ARG A 162 29.29 -12.86 4.45
C ARG A 162 28.06 -12.21 3.83
N VAL A 163 28.03 -10.88 3.74
CA VAL A 163 26.91 -10.13 3.12
C VAL A 163 26.77 -10.49 1.65
N THR A 164 27.87 -10.63 0.90
CA THR A 164 27.85 -11.01 -0.52
C THR A 164 27.53 -12.49 -0.76
N ALA A 165 27.87 -13.36 0.19
CA ALA A 165 27.58 -14.80 0.11
C ALA A 165 26.12 -15.13 0.46
N LEU A 166 25.40 -14.21 1.10
CA LEU A 166 23.99 -14.41 1.43
C LEU A 166 23.12 -14.35 0.16
N PRO A 167 22.04 -15.15 0.11
CA PRO A 167 21.06 -15.11 -0.97
C PRO A 167 20.16 -13.86 -0.87
N LEU A 168 20.73 -12.68 -0.60
CA LEU A 168 20.02 -11.41 -0.40
C LEU A 168 19.04 -11.09 -1.53
N LYS A 169 19.39 -11.48 -2.76
CA LYS A 169 18.52 -11.28 -3.93
C LYS A 169 17.18 -12.00 -3.78
N ARG A 170 17.18 -13.23 -3.24
CA ARG A 170 15.96 -14.03 -3.11
C ARG A 170 15.09 -13.53 -1.97
N SER A 171 15.67 -13.30 -0.80
CA SER A 171 14.93 -12.82 0.38
C SER A 171 14.45 -11.38 0.22
N ALA A 172 15.23 -10.49 -0.39
CA ALA A 172 14.74 -9.15 -0.75
C ALA A 172 13.59 -9.22 -1.77
N ALA A 173 13.66 -10.11 -2.76
CA ALA A 173 12.54 -10.33 -3.69
C ALA A 173 11.29 -10.85 -2.97
N VAL A 174 11.44 -11.73 -1.97
CA VAL A 174 10.32 -12.18 -1.13
C VAL A 174 9.72 -11.02 -0.34
N GLY A 175 10.55 -10.19 0.31
CA GLY A 175 10.08 -9.00 1.02
C GLY A 175 9.34 -8.01 0.12
N ALA A 176 9.88 -7.73 -1.06
CA ALA A 176 9.21 -6.90 -2.05
C ALA A 176 7.88 -7.51 -2.52
N GLY A 177 7.85 -8.82 -2.78
CA GLY A 177 6.64 -9.56 -3.14
C GLY A 177 5.58 -9.47 -2.04
N LEU A 178 5.95 -9.61 -0.77
CA LEU A 178 5.02 -9.47 0.35
C LEU A 178 4.45 -8.06 0.47
N ALA A 179 5.25 -7.02 0.21
CA ALA A 179 4.76 -5.64 0.18
C ALA A 179 3.69 -5.45 -0.92
N VAL A 180 3.96 -5.95 -2.12
CA VAL A 180 3.01 -5.89 -3.25
C VAL A 180 1.73 -6.67 -2.94
N VAL A 181 1.85 -7.90 -2.43
CA VAL A 181 0.68 -8.72 -2.06
C VAL A 181 -0.12 -8.04 -0.93
N SER A 182 0.54 -7.41 0.04
CA SER A 182 -0.12 -6.66 1.11
C SER A 182 -0.91 -5.46 0.57
N TYR A 183 -0.35 -4.72 -0.39
CA TYR A 183 -1.06 -3.65 -1.07
C TYR A 183 -2.30 -4.17 -1.83
N VAL A 184 -2.15 -5.25 -2.61
CA VAL A 184 -3.26 -5.86 -3.33
C VAL A 184 -4.35 -6.35 -2.37
N ALA A 185 -3.97 -6.99 -1.26
CA ALA A 185 -4.91 -7.41 -0.22
C ALA A 185 -5.63 -6.22 0.42
N THR A 186 -4.94 -5.10 0.61
CA THR A 186 -5.55 -3.84 1.10
C THR A 186 -6.57 -3.30 0.11
N TYR A 187 -6.26 -3.35 -1.20
CA TYR A 187 -7.19 -2.96 -2.25
C TYR A 187 -8.43 -3.86 -2.27
N ILE A 188 -8.25 -5.18 -2.15
CA ILE A 188 -9.37 -6.12 -2.09
C ILE A 188 -10.21 -5.88 -0.83
N ALA A 189 -9.58 -5.65 0.32
CA ALA A 189 -10.29 -5.32 1.56
C ALA A 189 -11.14 -4.07 1.37
N PHE A 190 -10.59 -3.02 0.76
CA PHE A 190 -11.33 -1.81 0.41
C PHE A 190 -12.52 -2.07 -0.51
N LEU A 191 -12.34 -2.87 -1.57
CA LEU A 191 -13.45 -3.22 -2.47
C LEU A 191 -14.55 -3.99 -1.74
N VAL A 192 -14.21 -4.94 -0.88
CA VAL A 192 -15.18 -5.72 -0.10
C VAL A 192 -15.93 -4.81 0.87
N ASP A 193 -15.22 -3.92 1.55
CA ASP A 193 -15.77 -2.96 2.49
C ASP A 193 -16.76 -2.00 1.80
N ALA A 194 -16.36 -1.44 0.65
CA ALA A 194 -17.19 -0.54 -0.14
C ALA A 194 -18.41 -1.24 -0.79
N LEU A 195 -18.24 -2.45 -1.34
CA LEU A 195 -19.29 -3.13 -2.10
C LEU A 195 -20.21 -3.99 -1.25
N VAL A 196 -19.69 -4.67 -0.23
CA VAL A 196 -20.44 -5.66 0.55
C VAL A 196 -20.98 -5.06 1.82
N VAL A 197 -20.13 -4.34 2.57
CA VAL A 197 -20.53 -3.78 3.87
C VAL A 197 -21.36 -2.51 3.67
N HIS A 198 -20.93 -1.63 2.77
CA HIS A 198 -21.56 -0.33 2.57
C HIS A 198 -22.26 -0.16 1.22
N GLY A 199 -22.33 -1.20 0.39
CA GLY A 199 -22.88 -1.12 -0.96
C GLY A 199 -24.39 -0.80 -1.03
N GLY A 200 -25.13 -0.98 0.07
CA GLY A 200 -26.54 -0.61 0.17
C GLY A 200 -26.78 0.90 0.39
N ASP A 201 -25.82 1.59 1.00
CA ASP A 201 -25.93 2.99 1.41
C ASP A 201 -25.31 3.94 0.37
N HIS A 202 -24.67 3.39 -0.65
CA HIS A 202 -23.88 4.13 -1.61
C HIS A 202 -24.24 3.81 -3.05
N SER A 203 -24.49 4.85 -3.84
CA SER A 203 -24.51 4.79 -5.31
C SER A 203 -23.10 4.71 -5.91
N LEU A 204 -22.18 3.99 -5.23
CA LEU A 204 -20.85 3.69 -5.77
C LEU A 204 -21.02 2.58 -6.82
N GLY A 205 -21.33 2.99 -8.05
CA GLY A 205 -21.33 2.07 -9.17
C GLY A 205 -19.96 1.40 -9.35
N PRO A 206 -19.88 0.15 -9.83
CA PRO A 206 -18.63 -0.59 -10.00
C PRO A 206 -17.61 0.13 -10.90
N THR A 207 -18.06 1.07 -11.74
CA THR A 207 -17.20 1.95 -12.55
C THR A 207 -16.40 2.95 -11.72
N ASN A 208 -16.92 3.41 -10.56
CA ASN A 208 -16.25 4.39 -9.68
C ASN A 208 -15.22 3.74 -8.73
N LEU A 209 -15.09 2.42 -8.77
CA LEU A 209 -14.12 1.65 -7.98
C LEU A 209 -12.94 1.17 -8.83
N LEU A 210 -12.89 1.58 -10.10
CA LEU A 210 -11.76 1.29 -10.96
C LEU A 210 -10.54 2.07 -10.46
N PRO A 211 -9.32 1.51 -10.57
CA PRO A 211 -8.13 2.15 -10.02
C PRO A 211 -7.95 3.60 -10.48
N LEU A 212 -8.31 3.89 -11.73
CA LEU A 212 -8.08 5.17 -12.40
C LEU A 212 -9.22 6.18 -12.26
N THR A 213 -10.23 5.92 -11.43
CA THR A 213 -11.27 6.91 -11.16
C THR A 213 -10.86 7.86 -10.04
N ASP A 214 -11.23 9.13 -10.21
CA ASP A 214 -11.07 10.14 -9.18
C ASP A 214 -11.98 9.78 -7.99
N VAL A 215 -11.44 9.90 -6.77
CA VAL A 215 -12.16 9.54 -5.54
C VAL A 215 -13.34 10.47 -5.28
N ALA A 216 -13.18 11.75 -5.59
CA ALA A 216 -14.24 12.75 -5.57
C ALA A 216 -14.20 13.55 -6.88
N GLN A 217 -15.36 14.00 -7.36
CA GLN A 217 -15.43 14.90 -8.50
C GLN A 217 -14.57 16.15 -8.22
N GLY A 218 -13.52 16.34 -9.01
CA GLY A 218 -12.58 17.47 -8.88
C GLY A 218 -11.39 17.23 -7.94
N SER A 219 -11.27 16.06 -7.30
CA SER A 219 -10.03 15.71 -6.58
C SER A 219 -8.98 15.18 -7.56
N ALA A 220 -7.74 15.64 -7.44
CA ALA A 220 -6.61 15.06 -8.18
C ALA A 220 -6.24 13.64 -7.69
N GLN A 221 -6.83 13.20 -6.57
CA GLN A 221 -6.56 11.93 -5.93
C GLN A 221 -7.28 10.78 -6.64
N GLN A 222 -6.51 9.84 -7.17
CA GLN A 222 -7.02 8.63 -7.82
C GLN A 222 -7.28 7.54 -6.78
N MET A 223 -8.20 6.61 -7.08
CA MET A 223 -8.58 5.54 -6.16
C MET A 223 -7.39 4.68 -5.69
N TRP A 224 -6.44 4.37 -6.59
CA TRP A 224 -5.24 3.61 -6.22
C TRP A 224 -4.31 4.39 -5.27
N GLU A 225 -4.29 5.72 -5.33
CA GLU A 225 -3.52 6.57 -4.41
C GLU A 225 -4.15 6.57 -3.02
N LEU A 226 -5.48 6.68 -2.94
CA LEU A 226 -6.22 6.52 -1.69
C LEU A 226 -5.99 5.16 -1.03
N VAL A 227 -6.06 4.07 -1.81
CA VAL A 227 -5.75 2.73 -1.28
C VAL A 227 -4.28 2.63 -0.86
N GLY A 228 -3.37 3.29 -1.58
CA GLY A 228 -1.99 3.47 -1.15
C GLY A 228 -1.90 4.12 0.23
N TRP A 229 -2.63 5.21 0.46
CA TRP A 229 -2.69 5.87 1.77
C TRP A 229 -3.25 4.95 2.85
N LEU A 230 -4.30 4.17 2.57
CA LEU A 230 -4.83 3.16 3.49
C LEU A 230 -3.79 2.08 3.83
N PHE A 231 -3.02 1.64 2.83
CA PHE A 231 -1.92 0.70 3.03
C PHE A 231 -0.86 1.28 3.98
N TYR A 232 -0.43 2.53 3.79
CA TYR A 232 0.52 3.19 4.69
C TYR A 232 -0.06 3.43 6.09
N ALA A 233 -1.30 3.91 6.18
CA ALA A 233 -1.97 4.14 7.45
C ALA A 233 -2.16 2.83 8.24
N GLY A 234 -2.42 1.70 7.57
CA GLY A 234 -2.45 0.37 8.17
C GLY A 234 -1.10 -0.09 8.75
N HIS A 235 0.01 0.49 8.27
CA HIS A 235 1.35 0.33 8.86
C HIS A 235 1.65 1.37 9.95
N ASN A 236 0.69 2.20 10.34
CA ASN A 236 0.84 3.35 11.23
C ASN A 236 1.78 4.44 10.67
N VAL A 237 1.89 4.54 9.34
CA VAL A 237 2.63 5.63 8.69
C VAL A 237 1.70 6.84 8.58
N PRO A 238 2.07 8.01 9.13
CA PRO A 238 1.27 9.22 8.99
C PRO A 238 1.25 9.65 7.51
N ILE A 239 0.12 10.18 7.06
CA ILE A 239 0.03 10.88 5.78
C ILE A 239 0.13 12.37 6.08
N GLU A 240 1.07 13.07 5.46
CA GLU A 240 1.28 14.49 5.71
C GLU A 240 0.78 15.34 4.55
N ARG A 241 0.03 16.39 4.89
CA ARG A 241 -0.37 17.46 3.97
C ARG A 241 0.42 18.73 4.29
N PRO A 242 1.11 19.34 3.31
CA PRO A 242 1.78 20.61 3.52
C PRO A 242 0.77 21.75 3.70
N THR A 243 1.00 22.59 4.71
CA THR A 243 0.22 23.79 5.03
C THR A 243 1.15 24.99 5.17
N ALA A 244 0.60 26.22 5.17
CA ALA A 244 1.40 27.45 5.26
C ALA A 244 2.25 27.56 6.54
N GLY A 245 1.97 26.75 7.57
CA GLY A 245 2.68 26.73 8.85
C GLY A 245 3.49 25.45 9.14
N GLY A 246 3.55 24.48 8.21
CA GLY A 246 4.20 23.18 8.43
C GLY A 246 3.45 22.03 7.78
N GLY A 247 3.61 20.80 8.29
CA GLY A 247 2.82 19.64 7.88
C GLY A 247 1.63 19.41 8.81
N GLU A 248 0.48 19.04 8.24
CA GLU A 248 -0.69 18.52 8.95
C GLU A 248 -0.78 17.01 8.71
N VAL A 249 -0.99 16.23 9.77
CA VAL A 249 -1.20 14.79 9.65
C VAL A 249 -2.65 14.51 9.28
N VAL A 250 -2.86 13.87 8.13
CA VAL A 250 -4.15 13.41 7.66
C VAL A 250 -4.42 12.02 8.23
N ALA A 251 -5.38 11.92 9.15
CA ALA A 251 -5.80 10.64 9.73
C ALA A 251 -6.75 9.91 8.78
N VAL A 252 -6.20 9.25 7.75
CA VAL A 252 -7.00 8.57 6.69
C VAL A 252 -7.89 7.45 7.23
N LEU A 253 -7.50 6.79 8.33
CA LEU A 253 -8.35 5.79 9.02
C LEU A 253 -9.32 6.43 10.04
N GLY A 254 -9.24 7.75 10.24
CA GLY A 254 -10.09 8.47 11.18
C GLY A 254 -11.43 8.87 10.55
N GLU A 255 -12.48 8.90 11.37
CA GLU A 255 -13.84 9.26 10.94
C GLU A 255 -13.89 10.63 10.25
N GLU A 256 -13.15 11.61 10.77
CA GLU A 256 -13.10 12.98 10.23
C GLU A 256 -12.72 13.02 8.75
N TYR A 257 -11.78 12.16 8.31
CA TYR A 257 -11.37 12.10 6.91
C TYR A 257 -12.52 11.63 6.00
N TRP A 258 -13.38 10.73 6.48
CA TRP A 258 -14.46 10.18 5.64
C TRP A 258 -15.69 11.08 5.56
N THR A 259 -15.93 11.90 6.58
CA THR A 259 -17.03 12.87 6.56
C THR A 259 -16.96 13.86 5.39
N GLN A 260 -15.77 14.12 4.85
CA GLN A 260 -15.59 15.01 3.69
C GLN A 260 -16.19 14.43 2.39
N PHE A 261 -16.37 13.12 2.30
CA PHE A 261 -16.93 12.45 1.13
C PHE A 261 -18.46 12.24 1.24
N THR A 262 -19.10 12.74 2.31
CA THR A 262 -20.55 12.53 2.55
C THR A 262 -20.97 11.06 2.62
N VAL A 263 -20.01 10.16 2.85
CA VAL A 263 -20.22 8.74 3.07
C VAL A 263 -20.06 8.42 4.56
N PRO A 264 -20.85 7.49 5.14
CA PRO A 264 -20.51 6.88 6.43
C PRO A 264 -19.06 6.39 6.41
N PRO A 265 -18.41 6.33 7.58
CA PRO A 265 -17.03 5.87 7.67
C PRO A 265 -16.92 4.47 7.08
N LEU A 266 -16.43 4.41 5.84
CA LEU A 266 -16.25 3.16 5.10
C LEU A 266 -15.24 2.26 5.80
N VAL A 267 -14.26 2.86 6.48
CA VAL A 267 -13.01 2.19 6.85
C VAL A 267 -12.97 1.84 8.33
N THR A 268 -12.97 0.55 8.63
CA THR A 268 -12.72 0.04 10.00
C THR A 268 -11.21 0.01 10.26
N SER A 269 -10.67 0.92 11.06
CA SER A 269 -9.21 1.05 11.31
C SER A 269 -8.53 -0.29 11.65
N GLU A 270 -9.21 -1.16 12.41
CA GLU A 270 -8.72 -2.48 12.80
C GLU A 270 -8.52 -3.40 11.60
N LEU A 271 -9.44 -3.38 10.62
CA LEU A 271 -9.37 -4.21 9.42
C LEU A 271 -8.11 -3.87 8.61
N TYR A 272 -7.89 -2.58 8.33
CA TYR A 272 -6.78 -2.13 7.50
C TYR A 272 -5.42 -2.25 8.19
N THR A 273 -5.37 -2.30 9.51
CA THR A 273 -4.16 -2.66 10.26
C THR A 273 -3.92 -4.17 10.23
N LEU A 274 -4.98 -4.98 10.31
CA LEU A 274 -4.89 -6.44 10.36
C LEU A 274 -4.52 -7.06 9.01
N VAL A 275 -4.97 -6.48 7.89
CA VAL A 275 -4.68 -7.00 6.54
C VAL A 275 -3.18 -7.14 6.26
N PRO A 276 -2.35 -6.08 6.31
CA PRO A 276 -0.92 -6.21 6.06
C PRO A 276 -0.24 -7.11 7.11
N PHE A 277 -0.70 -7.07 8.36
CA PHE A 277 -0.19 -7.95 9.41
C PHE A 277 -0.39 -9.43 9.05
N ALA A 278 -1.62 -9.80 8.67
CA ALA A 278 -1.99 -11.16 8.31
C ALA A 278 -1.22 -11.65 7.08
N VAL A 279 -1.06 -10.81 6.05
CA VAL A 279 -0.30 -11.16 4.84
C VAL A 279 1.17 -11.42 5.18
N ILE A 280 1.80 -10.58 6.01
CA ILE A 280 3.21 -10.74 6.38
C ILE A 280 3.40 -11.97 7.28
N VAL A 281 2.50 -12.21 8.24
CA VAL A 281 2.52 -13.40 9.10
C VAL A 281 2.38 -14.67 8.27
N ALA A 282 1.38 -14.74 7.38
CA ALA A 282 1.13 -15.90 6.52
C ALA A 282 2.29 -16.12 5.53
N GLY A 283 2.75 -15.05 4.89
CA GLY A 283 3.89 -15.07 3.98
C GLY A 283 5.19 -15.53 4.65
N GLY A 284 5.47 -14.99 5.84
CA GLY A 284 6.62 -15.40 6.65
C GLY A 284 6.53 -16.88 7.08
N ALA A 285 5.34 -17.34 7.45
CA ALA A 285 5.14 -18.74 7.83
C ALA A 285 5.32 -19.71 6.64
N LEU A 286 4.76 -19.37 5.47
CA LEU A 286 4.93 -20.14 4.23
C LEU A 286 6.40 -20.15 3.77
N TYR A 287 7.09 -19.02 3.90
CA TYR A 287 8.50 -18.90 3.56
C TYR A 287 9.38 -19.75 4.48
N ALA A 288 9.15 -19.71 5.79
CA ALA A 288 9.85 -20.55 6.76
C ALA A 288 9.62 -22.04 6.50
N ARG A 289 8.39 -22.44 6.19
CA ARG A 289 8.04 -23.84 5.90
C ARG A 289 8.71 -24.35 4.63
N SER A 290 8.75 -23.55 3.56
CA SER A 290 9.33 -23.97 2.28
C SER A 290 10.86 -24.12 2.30
N HIS A 291 11.54 -23.52 3.28
CA HIS A 291 13.01 -23.51 3.36
C HIS A 291 13.58 -24.21 4.60
N GLY A 292 12.71 -24.71 5.50
CA GLY A 292 13.09 -25.31 6.78
C GLY A 292 13.89 -26.62 6.67
N ASP A 293 13.69 -27.43 5.63
CA ASP A 293 14.30 -28.78 5.60
C ASP A 293 15.68 -28.83 4.94
N ALA A 294 16.08 -27.81 4.17
CA ALA A 294 17.22 -27.93 3.25
C ALA A 294 18.50 -27.16 3.65
N THR A 295 18.46 -26.30 4.68
CA THR A 295 19.57 -25.36 4.95
C THR A 295 19.93 -25.17 6.43
N LEU A 296 19.30 -25.90 7.36
CA LEU A 296 19.36 -25.59 8.79
C LEU A 296 20.46 -26.30 9.61
N ASP A 297 21.43 -26.94 8.96
CA ASP A 297 22.66 -27.36 9.65
C ASP A 297 23.59 -26.15 9.96
N GLY A 298 23.33 -25.00 9.34
CA GLY A 298 23.97 -23.71 9.63
C GLY A 298 23.33 -23.03 10.84
N GLY A 299 24.16 -22.62 11.82
CA GLY A 299 23.70 -22.16 13.14
C GLY A 299 22.69 -21.00 13.17
N ARG A 300 22.12 -20.74 14.36
CA ARG A 300 21.09 -19.73 14.71
C ARG A 300 21.14 -18.36 14.01
N ASN A 301 22.27 -17.96 13.45
CA ASN A 301 22.48 -16.65 12.82
C ASN A 301 21.87 -16.54 11.41
N ASP A 302 21.63 -17.65 10.71
CA ASP A 302 21.16 -17.61 9.31
C ASP A 302 19.71 -17.13 9.19
N PHE A 303 18.86 -17.44 10.17
CA PHE A 303 17.49 -16.92 10.24
C PHE A 303 17.41 -15.41 10.42
N ALA A 304 18.33 -14.84 11.20
CA ALA A 304 18.37 -13.40 11.43
C ALA A 304 18.72 -12.64 10.14
N LEU A 305 19.65 -13.19 9.35
CA LEU A 305 20.06 -12.62 8.06
C LEU A 305 18.96 -12.76 7.00
N LEU A 306 18.23 -13.87 7.01
CA LEU A 306 17.07 -14.11 6.16
C LEU A 306 15.94 -13.10 6.46
N GLY A 307 15.60 -12.92 7.74
CA GLY A 307 14.62 -11.92 8.17
C GLY A 307 15.04 -10.49 7.82
N ALA A 308 16.30 -10.11 8.09
CA ALA A 308 16.81 -8.79 7.78
C ALA A 308 16.72 -8.45 6.28
N SER A 309 16.95 -9.42 5.41
CA SER A 309 16.90 -9.20 3.95
C SER A 309 15.47 -9.12 3.39
N VAL A 310 14.49 -9.80 4.00
CA VAL A 310 13.06 -9.57 3.74
C VAL A 310 12.69 -8.12 4.09
N LEU A 311 13.19 -7.60 5.22
CA LEU A 311 12.96 -6.20 5.60
C LEU A 311 13.54 -5.21 4.60
N VAL A 312 14.74 -5.47 4.07
CA VAL A 312 15.33 -4.60 3.03
C VAL A 312 14.45 -4.54 1.78
N GLY A 313 13.93 -5.69 1.34
CA GLY A 313 13.00 -5.74 0.20
C GLY A 313 11.70 -4.98 0.45
N TYR A 314 11.10 -5.19 1.62
CA TYR A 314 9.87 -4.52 2.04
C TYR A 314 10.07 -3.00 2.16
N ALA A 315 11.15 -2.57 2.81
CA ALA A 315 11.54 -1.18 2.99
C ALA A 315 11.78 -0.47 1.65
N ALA A 316 12.44 -1.14 0.70
CA ALA A 316 12.68 -0.58 -0.62
C ALA A 316 11.37 -0.34 -1.39
N VAL A 317 10.43 -1.28 -1.36
CA VAL A 317 9.09 -1.09 -1.95
C VAL A 317 8.32 0.00 -1.21
N GLY A 318 8.40 0.03 0.12
CA GLY A 318 7.82 1.09 0.95
C GLY A 318 8.40 2.48 0.66
N ALA A 319 9.66 2.59 0.27
CA ALA A 319 10.25 3.85 -0.17
C ALA A 319 9.75 4.26 -1.57
N VAL A 320 9.67 3.31 -2.51
CA VAL A 320 9.15 3.58 -3.86
C VAL A 320 7.68 4.00 -3.80
N GLY A 321 6.89 3.34 -2.96
CA GLY A 321 5.48 3.64 -2.78
C GLY A 321 5.22 5.07 -2.31
N THR A 322 6.11 5.69 -1.51
CA THR A 322 5.88 7.09 -1.09
C THR A 322 5.88 8.08 -2.23
N SER A 323 6.58 7.76 -3.31
CA SER A 323 6.61 8.60 -4.52
C SER A 323 5.44 8.27 -5.44
N LEU A 324 4.99 7.01 -5.46
CA LEU A 324 3.85 6.58 -6.25
C LEU A 324 2.54 7.13 -5.69
N PHE A 325 2.31 7.04 -4.37
CA PHE A 325 1.04 7.49 -3.77
C PHE A 325 1.08 8.93 -3.28
N ALA A 326 2.05 9.72 -3.73
CA ALA A 326 2.11 11.14 -3.42
C ALA A 326 1.20 11.93 -4.37
N VAL A 327 0.23 12.66 -3.82
CA VAL A 327 -0.69 13.50 -4.58
C VAL A 327 -0.15 14.92 -4.65
N ALA A 328 0.07 15.44 -5.84
CA ALA A 328 0.59 16.79 -6.05
C ALA A 328 -0.56 17.79 -6.24
N GLU A 329 -0.68 18.77 -5.33
CA GLU A 329 -1.69 19.83 -5.38
C GLU A 329 -1.01 21.19 -5.19
N GLY A 330 -1.21 22.12 -6.14
CA GLY A 330 -0.72 23.50 -5.99
C GLY A 330 0.80 23.65 -5.82
N GLY A 331 1.59 22.71 -6.33
CA GLY A 331 3.05 22.68 -6.17
C GLY A 331 3.54 22.10 -4.85
N ALA A 332 2.64 21.60 -4.02
CA ALA A 332 2.94 20.87 -2.80
C ALA A 332 2.50 19.40 -2.95
N SER A 333 3.09 18.50 -2.17
CA SER A 333 2.82 17.06 -2.26
C SER A 333 2.27 16.54 -0.93
N THR A 334 1.10 15.92 -0.99
CA THR A 334 0.48 15.23 0.15
C THR A 334 0.76 13.74 0.02
N GLY A 335 1.26 13.10 1.07
CA GLY A 335 1.59 11.68 1.04
C GLY A 335 2.36 11.21 2.26
N PRO A 336 2.76 9.93 2.29
CA PRO A 336 3.55 9.39 3.38
C PRO A 336 4.98 9.96 3.34
N PRO A 337 5.50 10.54 4.44
CA PRO A 337 6.86 11.04 4.49
C PRO A 337 7.85 9.87 4.42
N LEU A 338 8.87 9.99 3.56
CA LEU A 338 9.79 8.89 3.21
C LEU A 338 10.44 8.22 4.43
N VAL A 339 10.88 9.01 5.41
CA VAL A 339 11.58 8.50 6.59
C VAL A 339 10.65 7.65 7.45
N ASP A 340 9.43 8.14 7.73
CA ASP A 340 8.46 7.42 8.54
C ASP A 340 7.92 6.21 7.80
N ALA A 341 7.66 6.34 6.49
CA ALA A 341 7.27 5.24 5.63
C ALA A 341 8.24 4.08 5.72
N VAL A 342 9.54 4.33 5.54
CA VAL A 342 10.57 3.28 5.63
C VAL A 342 10.67 2.72 7.04
N LEU A 343 10.67 3.58 8.07
CA LEU A 343 10.84 3.16 9.47
C LEU A 343 9.68 2.28 9.94
N TRP A 344 8.44 2.74 9.78
CA TRP A 344 7.26 2.06 10.30
C TRP A 344 6.92 0.81 9.51
N THR A 345 6.99 0.84 8.17
CA THR A 345 6.74 -0.38 7.36
C THR A 345 7.76 -1.47 7.68
N SER A 346 9.03 -1.12 7.86
CA SER A 346 10.09 -2.07 8.25
C SER A 346 9.87 -2.62 9.65
N LEU A 347 9.56 -1.76 10.63
CA LEU A 347 9.30 -2.18 12.00
C LEU A 347 8.10 -3.13 12.06
N PHE A 348 7.01 -2.76 11.39
CA PHE A 348 5.79 -3.55 11.30
C PHE A 348 6.05 -4.90 10.65
N ALA A 349 6.73 -4.92 9.49
CA ALA A 349 7.10 -6.16 8.81
C ALA A 349 8.04 -7.04 9.66
N GLY A 350 8.94 -6.44 10.44
CA GLY A 350 9.82 -7.15 11.36
C GLY A 350 9.06 -7.87 12.46
N VAL A 351 8.11 -7.18 13.10
CA VAL A 351 7.27 -7.75 14.15
C VAL A 351 6.35 -8.84 13.58
N ALA A 352 5.64 -8.55 12.49
CA ALA A 352 4.72 -9.50 11.85
C ALA A 352 5.47 -10.75 11.33
N GLY A 353 6.64 -10.56 10.70
CA GLY A 353 7.48 -11.65 10.23
C GLY A 353 7.99 -12.54 11.37
N ALA A 354 8.39 -11.94 12.50
CA ALA A 354 8.78 -12.70 13.69
C ALA A 354 7.63 -13.55 14.24
N VAL A 355 6.41 -13.00 14.27
CA VAL A 355 5.20 -13.75 14.65
C VAL A 355 4.94 -14.91 13.67
N GLY A 356 5.03 -14.67 12.36
CA GLY A 356 4.90 -15.71 11.33
C GLY A 356 5.89 -16.86 11.52
N GLY A 357 7.14 -16.57 11.90
CA GLY A 357 8.14 -17.59 12.21
C GLY A 357 7.79 -18.44 13.44
N VAL A 358 7.27 -17.82 14.51
CA VAL A 358 6.80 -18.55 15.71
C VAL A 358 5.61 -19.46 15.36
N VAL A 359 4.66 -18.94 14.57
CA VAL A 359 3.48 -19.67 14.11
C VAL A 359 3.89 -20.90 13.28
N ALA A 360 4.80 -20.74 12.31
CA ALA A 360 5.30 -21.85 11.50
C ALA A 360 5.95 -22.96 12.33
N ARG A 361 6.72 -22.59 13.37
CA ARG A 361 7.35 -23.56 14.27
C ARG A 361 6.32 -24.40 15.02
N ARG A 362 5.29 -23.78 15.58
CA ARG A 362 4.26 -24.48 16.36
C ARG A 362 3.52 -25.52 15.50
N PHE A 363 3.14 -25.14 14.28
CA PHE A 363 2.47 -26.06 13.37
C PHE A 363 3.38 -27.19 12.82
N GLY A 364 4.71 -27.01 12.85
CA GLY A 364 5.65 -28.06 12.47
C GLY A 364 5.84 -29.14 13.55
N GLU A 365 5.77 -28.75 14.84
CA GLU A 365 5.94 -29.66 15.99
C GLU A 365 4.78 -30.69 16.10
N ASP A 366 3.56 -30.28 15.74
CA ASP A 366 2.37 -31.14 15.81
C ASP A 366 2.29 -32.16 14.65
N ALA A 367 2.98 -31.90 13.54
CA ALA A 367 2.97 -32.76 12.36
C ALA A 367 4.00 -33.89 12.42
N ALA A 368 4.93 -33.87 13.38
CA ALA A 368 5.88 -34.95 13.59
C ALA A 368 5.12 -36.17 14.15
N PRO A 369 5.00 -37.29 13.42
CA PRO A 369 4.25 -38.43 13.87
C PRO A 369 4.91 -38.98 15.14
N SER A 370 4.22 -38.88 16.27
CA SER A 370 4.56 -39.45 17.57
C SER A 370 4.64 -40.99 17.60
N GLY A 371 4.59 -41.63 16.42
CA GLY A 371 4.59 -43.07 16.22
C GLY A 371 5.96 -43.70 15.94
N ALA A 372 7.03 -42.93 15.74
CA ALA A 372 8.39 -43.48 15.78
C ALA A 372 8.85 -43.67 17.22
N VAL A 373 8.08 -44.45 17.98
CA VAL A 373 8.60 -45.15 19.15
C VAL A 373 9.76 -45.96 18.60
N ALA A 374 10.97 -45.52 18.89
CA ALA A 374 12.18 -46.31 18.69
C ALA A 374 11.85 -47.68 19.24
N GLY A 375 11.61 -48.62 18.33
CA GLY A 375 11.44 -50.02 18.65
C GLY A 375 12.72 -50.38 19.35
N ASP A 376 12.61 -50.47 20.67
CA ASP A 376 13.56 -51.02 21.61
C ASP A 376 14.35 -52.08 20.87
N GLU A 377 15.58 -51.73 20.47
CA GLU A 377 16.56 -52.68 19.99
C GLU A 377 16.75 -53.62 21.17
N ALA A 378 15.96 -54.68 21.16
CA ALA A 378 16.23 -55.89 21.87
C ALA A 378 17.65 -56.28 21.44
N THR A 379 18.60 -55.94 22.30
CA THR A 379 19.91 -56.55 22.44
C THR A 379 19.70 -58.05 22.61
N GLY A 380 19.46 -58.70 21.47
CA GLY A 380 19.42 -60.14 21.28
C GLY A 380 20.68 -60.54 20.54
N ASP A 381 21.78 -60.58 21.28
CA ASP A 381 22.72 -61.70 21.29
C ASP A 381 22.83 -62.47 19.95
N ARG A 382 23.62 -61.96 19.00
CA ARG A 382 24.14 -62.79 17.90
C ARG A 382 25.62 -63.01 18.11
N ALA A 383 25.87 -64.18 18.64
CA ALA A 383 27.15 -64.87 18.71
C ALA A 383 27.88 -64.90 17.37
N ALA A 384 29.21 -64.97 17.52
CA ALA A 384 30.23 -65.23 16.53
C ALA A 384 29.83 -66.25 15.44
N GLY A 385 30.20 -65.95 14.21
CA GLY A 385 30.17 -66.86 13.07
C GLY A 385 31.10 -66.35 11.97
N ASP A 386 32.26 -66.97 11.88
CA ASP A 386 33.34 -66.75 10.92
C ASP A 386 32.98 -66.99 9.43
N ALA A 387 33.68 -66.23 8.56
CA ALA A 387 34.24 -66.60 7.24
C ALA A 387 33.31 -66.62 5.97
N PRO A 388 33.85 -66.76 4.75
CA PRO A 388 34.76 -65.84 4.03
C PRO A 388 34.36 -65.58 2.53
N THR A 389 35.08 -64.65 1.88
CA THR A 389 35.43 -64.46 0.44
C THR A 389 34.63 -65.13 -0.71
N ASP A 390 34.25 -64.33 -1.72
CA ASP A 390 34.43 -64.57 -3.17
C ASP A 390 33.92 -63.30 -3.92
N GLU A 391 34.77 -62.49 -4.56
CA GLU A 391 35.22 -62.62 -5.97
C GLU A 391 34.11 -63.05 -6.95
N ALA A 392 33.53 -62.07 -7.67
CA ALA A 392 33.01 -62.27 -9.01
C ALA A 392 32.98 -60.94 -9.78
N ASP A 393 33.98 -60.81 -10.65
CA ASP A 393 33.94 -60.00 -11.88
C ASP A 393 32.65 -60.21 -12.69
N GLY A 394 32.24 -59.17 -13.42
CA GLY A 394 31.74 -59.41 -14.78
C GLY A 394 30.63 -58.53 -15.33
N VAL A 395 31.03 -57.71 -16.32
CA VAL A 395 30.37 -57.54 -17.64
C VAL A 395 29.18 -56.58 -17.77
N VAL A 396 29.50 -55.39 -18.31
CA VAL A 396 28.99 -54.75 -19.55
C VAL A 396 27.56 -55.08 -20.01
N ASP A 397 26.70 -54.06 -20.16
CA ASP A 397 25.99 -53.82 -21.43
C ASP A 397 25.53 -52.36 -21.56
N ASP A 398 25.26 -52.01 -22.81
CA ASP A 398 25.44 -50.73 -23.48
C ASP A 398 24.09 -50.03 -23.72
N SER A 399 24.15 -48.70 -23.81
CA SER A 399 23.40 -47.86 -24.74
C SER A 399 21.91 -47.45 -24.53
N PRO A 400 21.51 -46.32 -25.16
CA PRO A 400 20.39 -45.45 -24.76
C PRO A 400 19.21 -45.42 -25.76
N ALA A 401 18.05 -44.92 -25.31
CA ALA A 401 16.94 -44.46 -26.16
C ALA A 401 15.97 -43.62 -25.28
N ASP A 402 15.75 -42.34 -25.61
CA ASP A 402 14.54 -41.80 -26.27
C ASP A 402 13.38 -41.55 -25.28
N VAL A 403 13.02 -40.29 -24.97
CA VAL A 403 12.14 -39.35 -25.73
C VAL A 403 10.64 -39.63 -25.48
N GLU A 404 9.89 -38.54 -25.23
CA GLU A 404 8.42 -38.39 -25.13
C GLU A 404 7.73 -38.97 -23.86
N GLY A 405 6.79 -38.30 -23.21
CA GLY A 405 6.09 -37.04 -23.45
C GLY A 405 5.38 -36.61 -22.16
N THR A 406 5.22 -35.29 -21.99
CA THR A 406 4.52 -34.70 -20.83
C THR A 406 3.08 -34.49 -21.23
N ASP A 407 2.17 -35.34 -20.75
CA ASP A 407 0.74 -35.17 -20.92
C ASP A 407 0.23 -34.03 -20.02
N VAL A 408 -0.30 -33.00 -20.67
CA VAL A 408 -1.08 -31.92 -20.09
C VAL A 408 -2.50 -32.43 -19.93
N ALA A 409 -2.90 -32.78 -18.70
CA ALA A 409 -4.30 -33.01 -18.37
C ALA A 409 -4.94 -31.71 -17.87
N ALA A 410 -5.59 -31.00 -18.79
CA ALA A 410 -6.67 -30.09 -18.48
C ALA A 410 -7.95 -30.91 -18.26
N VAL A 411 -8.51 -30.84 -17.06
CA VAL A 411 -9.87 -31.27 -16.69
C VAL A 411 -10.32 -30.19 -15.70
N GLY A 412 -11.38 -29.41 -15.91
CA GLY A 412 -12.66 -29.71 -16.51
C GLY A 412 -13.65 -29.11 -15.51
N THR A 413 -14.07 -27.88 -15.78
CA THR A 413 -15.19 -27.21 -15.12
C THR A 413 -16.48 -27.88 -15.57
N ASP A 414 -17.31 -28.38 -14.67
CA ASP A 414 -18.75 -28.49 -14.89
C ASP A 414 -19.52 -28.64 -13.57
N ASP A 415 -20.62 -27.88 -13.52
CA ASP A 415 -21.92 -28.11 -12.87
C ASP A 415 -22.05 -28.21 -11.33
N GLY A 416 -22.54 -27.10 -10.77
CA GLY A 416 -23.97 -26.98 -10.47
C GLY A 416 -24.60 -28.00 -9.52
N ALA A 417 -24.81 -27.59 -8.27
CA ALA A 417 -25.87 -28.14 -7.43
C ALA A 417 -26.47 -27.04 -6.55
N ALA A 418 -27.74 -26.74 -6.83
CA ALA A 418 -28.63 -25.98 -5.97
C ALA A 418 -28.81 -26.71 -4.63
N GLY A 419 -28.78 -25.93 -3.55
CA GLY A 419 -29.07 -26.36 -2.19
C GLY A 419 -29.84 -25.26 -1.47
N ASP A 420 -31.15 -25.34 -1.62
CA ASP A 420 -32.19 -24.73 -0.80
C ASP A 420 -32.07 -25.21 0.65
N GLU A 421 -31.75 -24.35 1.62
CA GLU A 421 -32.09 -24.58 3.04
C GLU A 421 -32.29 -23.27 3.82
N THR A 422 -33.57 -22.99 4.08
CA THR A 422 -34.16 -22.65 5.38
C THR A 422 -34.04 -21.24 5.99
N GLU A 423 -35.25 -20.68 6.11
CA GLU A 423 -35.71 -19.58 6.93
C GLU A 423 -35.29 -19.70 8.42
N GLY A 424 -34.85 -18.58 8.99
CA GLY A 424 -34.52 -18.43 10.41
C GLY A 424 -35.02 -17.08 10.92
N GLU A 425 -36.33 -17.00 11.10
CA GLU A 425 -37.06 -15.90 11.74
C GLU A 425 -36.64 -15.75 13.21
N LEU A 426 -35.98 -14.64 13.56
CA LEU A 426 -35.85 -14.20 14.96
C LEU A 426 -36.24 -12.73 15.08
N ALA A 427 -37.53 -12.54 15.35
CA ALA A 427 -38.05 -11.33 15.95
C ALA A 427 -37.50 -11.18 17.38
N SER A 428 -36.90 -10.03 17.69
CA SER A 428 -36.84 -9.52 19.06
C SER A 428 -37.19 -8.05 19.07
N ALA A 429 -38.35 -7.80 19.65
CA ALA A 429 -38.94 -6.51 19.87
C ALA A 429 -38.46 -5.87 21.17
N ALA A 430 -38.60 -4.55 21.18
CA ALA A 430 -38.91 -3.69 22.32
C ALA A 430 -37.78 -3.29 23.28
N GLY A 431 -37.56 -1.97 23.32
CA GLY A 431 -36.79 -1.30 24.36
C GLY A 431 -36.66 0.20 24.17
N THR A 432 -37.74 0.92 23.91
CA THR A 432 -37.80 2.39 24.06
C THR A 432 -37.92 2.74 25.54
N PRO A 433 -37.08 3.62 26.10
CA PRO A 433 -37.44 4.35 27.29
C PRO A 433 -37.95 5.74 26.94
N ASP A 434 -39.05 6.01 27.61
CA ASP A 434 -39.91 7.17 27.65
C ASP A 434 -39.19 8.46 28.07
N ALA A 435 -39.83 9.57 27.72
CA ALA A 435 -39.43 10.92 28.02
C ALA A 435 -39.41 11.22 29.53
N SER A 436 -38.60 12.20 29.94
CA SER A 436 -39.02 13.11 30.99
C SER A 436 -38.41 14.50 30.88
N PRO A 437 -39.15 15.52 31.38
CA PRO A 437 -39.03 16.91 30.99
C PRO A 437 -38.11 17.67 31.94
N ASP A 438 -37.51 18.76 31.49
CA ASP A 438 -37.38 19.92 32.36
C ASP A 438 -37.34 21.21 31.55
N ASP A 439 -38.27 22.07 31.92
CA ASP A 439 -38.61 23.34 31.33
C ASP A 439 -38.24 24.40 32.40
N ARG A 440 -37.49 25.44 31.97
CA ARG A 440 -37.45 26.82 32.49
C ARG A 440 -36.55 27.18 33.70
N PRO A 441 -36.33 28.50 33.94
CA PRO A 441 -36.56 29.69 33.10
C PRO A 441 -35.30 30.40 32.61
#